data_AF-A0A1N7UAA1-F1
#
_entry.id   AF-A0A1N7UAA1-F1
#
_cell.length_a   1.000
_cell.length_b   1.000
_cell.length_c   1.000
_cell.angle_alpha   90.00
_cell.angle_beta   90.00
_cell.angle_gamma   90.00
#
_symmetry.space_group_name_H-M   'P 1'
#
loop_
_entity.id
_entity.type
_entity.pdbx_description
1 polymer ?
#
loop_
_entity_poly.entity_id
_entity_poly.type
_entity_poly.pdbx_seq_one_letter_code
_entity_poly.pdbx_strand_id
1 'polypeptide(L)'
;MKFTDALVAGLLKDFKSNDGHKYRAITLYNLPFGFAYMTEGRDAFGCKVSEEVSSDINRNSIGFEVDRFMFVRRKEWVKRRRINLYFDNHRVGNEDCGSDLVDLVLVEIDLATETSTVLHQHTLSFDSGLFFNTYHRSERLRVLAHEHL
;
A
#
# COMPACT_ATOMS: atom_id res chain seq x y z
N MET A 1 -3.06 3.39 -8.36
CA MET A 1 -2.48 2.04 -8.62
C MET A 1 -3.55 0.99 -8.28
N LYS A 2 -3.64 -0.12 -9.03
CA LYS A 2 -4.50 -1.26 -8.73
C LYS A 2 -3.61 -2.43 -8.32
N PHE A 3 -3.74 -2.86 -7.08
CA PHE A 3 -2.96 -3.94 -6.49
C PHE A 3 -3.45 -5.31 -6.94
N THR A 4 -2.55 -6.29 -6.94
CA THR A 4 -2.90 -7.69 -7.15
C THR A 4 -3.51 -8.27 -5.87
N ASP A 5 -4.37 -9.28 -6.01
CA ASP A 5 -4.97 -9.96 -4.85
C ASP A 5 -3.91 -10.55 -3.93
N ALA A 6 -2.81 -11.04 -4.50
CA ALA A 6 -1.66 -11.56 -3.74
C ALA A 6 -0.99 -10.48 -2.88
N LEU A 7 -0.79 -9.28 -3.43
CA LEU A 7 -0.24 -8.15 -2.68
C LEU A 7 -1.18 -7.77 -1.53
N VAL A 8 -2.47 -7.59 -1.82
CA VAL A 8 -3.48 -7.21 -0.82
C VAL A 8 -3.59 -8.27 0.29
N ALA A 9 -3.65 -9.55 -0.07
CA ALA A 9 -3.68 -10.65 0.89
C ALA A 9 -2.42 -10.68 1.76
N GLY A 10 -1.26 -10.37 1.17
CA GLY A 10 0.01 -10.23 1.90
C GLY A 10 -0.03 -9.12 2.95
N LEU A 11 -0.50 -7.93 2.59
CA LEU A 11 -0.63 -6.82 3.53
C LEU A 11 -1.63 -7.15 4.66
N LEU A 12 -2.79 -7.72 4.34
CA LEU A 12 -3.77 -8.16 5.33
C LEU A 12 -3.20 -9.22 6.28
N LYS A 13 -2.38 -10.13 5.76
CA LYS A 13 -1.70 -11.14 6.57
C LYS A 13 -0.70 -10.51 7.54
N ASP A 14 0.07 -9.50 7.13
CA ASP A 14 1.00 -8.80 8.02
C ASP A 14 0.24 -8.10 9.15
N PHE A 15 -0.79 -7.34 8.79
CA PHE A 15 -1.62 -6.64 9.76
C PHE A 15 -2.25 -7.59 10.78
N LYS A 16 -2.74 -8.75 10.31
CA LYS A 16 -3.27 -9.80 11.18
C LYS A 16 -2.19 -10.42 12.07
N SER A 17 -1.02 -10.72 11.51
CA SER A 17 0.07 -11.42 12.23
C SER A 17 0.69 -10.54 13.30
N ASN A 18 0.72 -9.22 13.09
CA ASN A 18 1.16 -8.24 14.08
C ASN A 18 0.09 -7.97 15.15
N ASP A 19 -1.02 -8.71 15.16
CA ASP A 19 -2.15 -8.50 16.06
C ASP A 19 -2.59 -7.03 16.08
N GLY A 20 -2.50 -6.34 14.93
CA GLY A 20 -2.63 -4.88 14.88
C GLY A 20 -3.96 -4.36 15.42
N HIS A 21 -5.03 -5.12 15.21
CA HIS A 21 -6.35 -4.88 15.77
C HIS A 21 -6.43 -4.93 17.31
N LYS A 22 -5.45 -5.54 18.00
CA LYS A 22 -5.37 -5.61 19.46
C LYS A 22 -4.52 -4.50 20.07
N TYR A 23 -3.84 -3.70 19.24
CA TYR A 23 -3.01 -2.62 19.75
C TYR A 23 -3.90 -1.57 20.40
N ARG A 24 -3.69 -1.30 21.68
CA ARG A 24 -4.57 -0.44 22.50
C ARG A 24 -4.75 0.97 21.92
N ALA A 25 -3.76 1.45 21.17
CA ALA A 25 -3.79 2.76 20.53
C ALA A 25 -4.51 2.77 19.15
N ILE A 26 -4.84 1.60 18.58
CA ILE A 26 -5.60 1.51 17.34
C ILE A 26 -7.10 1.58 17.65
N THR A 27 -7.76 2.53 16.99
CA THR A 27 -9.20 2.79 17.00
C THR A 27 -9.69 2.76 15.55
N LEU A 28 -11.01 2.76 15.33
CA LEU A 28 -11.56 2.83 13.98
C LEU A 28 -11.14 4.12 13.23
N TYR A 29 -10.79 5.19 13.93
CA TYR A 29 -10.41 6.47 13.32
C TYR A 29 -8.98 6.48 12.77
N ASN A 30 -8.06 5.71 13.36
CA ASN A 30 -6.66 5.63 12.92
C ASN A 30 -6.30 4.24 12.35
N LEU A 31 -7.29 3.36 12.17
CA LEU A 31 -7.07 2.00 11.64
C LEU A 31 -6.37 1.97 10.28
N PRO A 32 -6.70 2.82 9.28
CA PRO A 32 -5.98 2.83 8.00
C PRO A 32 -4.50 3.17 8.14
N PHE A 33 -4.19 4.11 9.05
CA PHE A 33 -2.82 4.49 9.35
C PHE A 33 -2.07 3.38 10.09
N GLY A 34 -2.71 2.78 11.10
CA GLY A 34 -2.16 1.61 11.81
C GLY A 34 -1.94 0.42 10.88
N PHE A 35 -2.81 0.23 9.88
CA PHE A 35 -2.62 -0.75 8.83
C PHE A 35 -1.34 -0.47 8.03
N ALA A 36 -1.19 0.75 7.50
CA ALA A 36 0.02 1.13 6.76
C ALA A 36 1.30 1.00 7.61
N TYR A 37 1.24 1.28 8.91
CA TYR A 37 2.36 1.15 9.84
C TYR A 37 2.80 -0.30 10.08
N MET A 38 1.84 -1.24 10.11
CA MET A 38 2.08 -2.62 10.51
C MET A 38 2.24 -3.59 9.32
N THR A 39 2.22 -3.08 8.10
CA THR A 39 2.43 -3.89 6.89
C THR A 39 3.87 -3.81 6.42
N GLU A 40 4.42 -4.94 6.01
CA GLU A 40 5.78 -5.00 5.45
C GLU A 40 5.79 -4.70 3.95
N GLY A 41 6.99 -4.48 3.40
CA GLY A 41 7.17 -4.31 1.96
C GLY A 41 6.78 -5.55 1.16
N ARG A 42 5.95 -5.36 0.13
CA ARG A 42 5.41 -6.43 -0.72
C ARG A 42 5.81 -6.25 -2.18
N ASP A 43 5.90 -7.37 -2.90
CA ASP A 43 6.24 -7.37 -4.32
C ASP A 43 5.16 -6.64 -5.13
N ALA A 44 5.58 -5.63 -5.90
CA ALA A 44 4.72 -4.82 -6.75
C ALA A 44 4.64 -5.36 -8.20
N PHE A 45 5.32 -6.47 -8.50
CA PHE A 45 5.25 -7.13 -9.80
C PHE A 45 3.80 -7.44 -10.21
N GLY A 46 3.45 -7.15 -11.47
CA GLY A 46 2.12 -7.40 -12.01
C GLY A 46 1.02 -6.46 -11.51
N CYS A 47 1.34 -5.46 -10.66
CA CYS A 47 0.38 -4.42 -10.31
C CYS A 47 0.13 -3.47 -11.49
N LYS A 48 -1.09 -2.94 -11.60
CA LYS A 48 -1.40 -1.91 -12.59
C LYS A 48 -1.16 -0.52 -12.00
N VAL A 49 -0.41 0.33 -12.68
CA VAL A 49 0.00 1.65 -12.16
C VAL A 49 -0.67 2.82 -12.89
N SER A 50 -0.55 4.03 -12.34
CA SER A 50 -0.92 5.27 -13.03
C SER A 50 0.18 5.67 -14.01
N GLU A 51 -0.10 6.65 -14.88
CA GLU A 51 0.86 7.18 -15.84
C GLU A 51 2.08 7.83 -15.19
N GLU A 52 1.87 8.57 -14.10
CA GLU A 52 2.94 9.16 -13.29
C GLU A 52 3.91 8.08 -12.77
N VAL A 53 3.39 7.07 -12.08
CA VAL A 53 4.19 5.95 -11.55
C VAL A 53 4.86 5.18 -12.69
N SER A 54 4.17 5.01 -13.82
CA SER A 54 4.73 4.38 -15.01
C SER A 54 5.94 5.12 -15.57
N SER A 55 5.83 6.45 -15.67
CA SER A 55 6.92 7.32 -16.12
C SER A 55 8.14 7.19 -15.20
N ASP A 56 7.90 7.21 -13.88
CA ASP A 56 8.95 7.09 -12.88
C ASP A 56 9.64 5.73 -12.88
N ILE A 57 8.88 4.63 -12.97
CA ILE A 57 9.46 3.28 -13.10
C ILE A 57 10.30 3.21 -14.38
N ASN A 58 9.75 3.60 -15.53
CA ASN A 58 10.45 3.47 -16.81
C ASN A 58 11.73 4.32 -16.87
N ARG A 59 11.75 5.46 -16.17
CA ARG A 59 12.91 6.36 -16.09
C ARG A 59 13.97 5.88 -15.11
N ASN A 60 13.57 5.44 -13.93
CA ASN A 60 14.47 5.20 -12.80
C ASN A 60 14.84 3.72 -12.63
N SER A 61 14.05 2.79 -13.16
CA SER A 61 14.23 1.35 -12.94
C SER A 61 15.19 0.72 -13.96
N ILE A 62 16.14 -0.06 -13.43
CA ILE A 62 17.07 -0.85 -14.23
C ILE A 62 16.43 -2.20 -14.58
N GLY A 63 15.74 -2.83 -13.63
CA GLY A 63 15.21 -4.19 -13.75
C GLY A 63 13.75 -4.32 -14.17
N PHE A 64 12.98 -3.25 -14.07
CA PHE A 64 11.55 -3.25 -14.30
C PHE A 64 11.15 -2.18 -15.31
N GLU A 65 9.99 -2.40 -15.92
CA GLU A 65 9.33 -1.49 -16.84
C GLU A 65 7.82 -1.64 -16.68
N VAL A 66 7.09 -0.70 -17.24
CA VAL A 66 5.63 -0.75 -17.32
C VAL A 66 5.22 -0.92 -18.76
N ASP A 67 4.40 -1.94 -19.01
CA ASP A 67 3.93 -2.24 -20.35
C ASP A 67 2.83 -1.29 -20.83
N ARG A 68 2.43 -1.41 -22.10
CA ARG A 68 1.36 -0.61 -22.72
C ARG A 68 -0.01 -0.73 -22.02
N PHE A 69 -0.20 -1.72 -21.16
CA PHE A 69 -1.43 -1.95 -20.40
C PHE A 69 -1.32 -1.45 -18.94
N MET A 70 -0.24 -0.74 -18.64
CA MET A 70 0.10 -0.16 -17.33
C MET A 70 0.48 -1.21 -16.28
N PHE A 71 0.90 -2.41 -16.67
CA PHE A 71 1.35 -3.43 -15.72
C PHE A 71 2.87 -3.37 -15.51
N VAL A 72 3.28 -3.44 -14.25
CA VAL A 72 4.69 -3.60 -13.87
C VAL A 72 5.20 -4.96 -14.32
N ARG A 73 6.26 -4.97 -15.10
CA ARG A 73 6.92 -6.16 -15.66
C ARG A 73 8.43 -6.09 -15.45
N ARG A 74 9.05 -7.26 -15.52
CA ARG A 74 10.50 -7.42 -15.44
C ARG A 74 11.08 -7.39 -16.85
N LYS A 75 12.15 -6.64 -17.05
CA LYS A 75 12.91 -6.64 -18.31
C LYS A 75 13.57 -8.01 -18.52
N GLU A 76 13.50 -8.55 -19.74
CA GLU A 76 13.85 -9.96 -20.01
C GLU A 76 15.29 -10.35 -19.59
N TRP A 77 16.23 -9.41 -19.67
CA TRP A 77 17.64 -9.65 -19.35
C TRP A 77 18.01 -9.53 -17.87
N VAL A 78 17.09 -9.09 -17.00
CA VAL A 78 17.44 -8.77 -15.60
C VAL A 78 17.05 -9.90 -14.65
N LYS A 79 18.06 -10.40 -13.92
CA LYS A 79 17.91 -11.37 -12.84
C LYS A 79 18.23 -10.73 -11.49
N ARG A 80 17.79 -11.36 -10.40
CA ARG A 80 18.15 -11.00 -9.01
C ARG A 80 17.78 -9.58 -8.58
N ARG A 81 16.66 -9.04 -9.10
CA ARG A 81 16.11 -7.76 -8.63
C ARG A 81 14.66 -7.91 -8.18
N ARG A 82 14.22 -7.14 -7.19
CA ARG A 82 12.83 -7.10 -6.71
C ARG A 82 12.30 -5.69 -6.82
N ILE A 83 10.99 -5.56 -7.06
CA ILE A 83 10.30 -4.29 -6.97
C ILE A 83 9.34 -4.37 -5.80
N ASN A 84 9.59 -3.57 -4.77
CA ASN A 84 8.81 -3.62 -3.54
C ASN A 84 8.05 -2.32 -3.35
N LEU A 85 6.85 -2.45 -2.82
CA LEU A 85 6.00 -1.36 -2.36
C LEU A 85 5.85 -1.48 -0.85
N TYR A 86 6.08 -0.39 -0.13
CA TYR A 86 5.91 -0.29 1.31
C TYR A 86 5.44 1.09 1.72
N PHE A 87 5.08 1.23 2.99
CA PHE A 87 4.68 2.49 3.60
C PHE A 87 5.79 2.99 4.52
N ASP A 88 6.08 4.29 4.49
CA ASP A 88 7.16 4.92 5.24
C ASP A 88 6.77 6.32 5.73
N ASN A 89 7.63 6.94 6.54
CA ASN A 89 7.51 8.32 7.03
C ASN A 89 6.12 8.65 7.56
N HIS A 90 5.65 7.83 8.49
CA HIS A 90 4.39 8.02 9.20
C HIS A 90 4.41 9.33 10.00
N ARG A 91 3.59 10.30 9.61
CA ARG A 91 3.47 11.61 10.25
C ARG A 91 2.07 11.75 10.82
N VAL A 92 1.98 11.81 12.15
CA VAL A 92 0.72 12.00 12.88
C VAL A 92 0.33 13.47 12.83
N GLY A 93 -0.90 13.76 12.40
CA GLY A 93 -1.44 15.12 12.42
C GLY A 93 -1.75 15.61 13.84
N ASN A 94 -2.02 16.90 14.02
CA ASN A 94 -2.47 17.41 15.32
C ASN A 94 -3.83 16.79 15.72
N GLU A 95 -4.02 16.60 17.04
CA GLU A 95 -5.09 15.81 17.70
C GLU A 95 -6.54 16.14 17.28
N ASP A 96 -6.79 17.29 16.66
CA ASP A 96 -8.13 17.76 16.32
C ASP A 96 -8.63 17.34 14.93
N CYS A 97 -7.75 16.97 14.00
CA CYS A 97 -8.12 16.73 12.61
C CYS A 97 -7.30 15.58 12.03
N GLY A 98 -7.93 14.42 11.83
CA GLY A 98 -7.37 13.22 11.19
C GLY A 98 -6.72 13.52 9.84
N SER A 99 -5.45 13.94 9.90
CA SER A 99 -4.62 14.42 8.80
C SER A 99 -3.30 13.66 8.79
N ASP A 100 -3.37 12.40 9.21
CA ASP A 100 -2.22 11.50 9.23
C ASP A 100 -1.74 11.30 7.80
N LEU A 101 -0.43 11.43 7.63
CA LEU A 101 0.24 11.26 6.35
C LEU A 101 1.13 10.02 6.40
N VAL A 102 1.15 9.29 5.30
CA VAL A 102 2.10 8.20 5.09
C VAL A 102 2.65 8.27 3.68
N ASP A 103 3.93 7.97 3.50
CA ASP A 103 4.52 7.87 2.18
C ASP A 103 4.37 6.45 1.66
N LEU A 104 3.72 6.30 0.51
CA LEU A 104 3.77 5.08 -0.28
C LEU A 104 5.06 5.11 -1.11
N VAL A 105 5.97 4.18 -0.85
CA VAL A 105 7.28 4.13 -1.49
C VAL A 105 7.38 2.88 -2.37
N LEU A 106 7.76 3.09 -3.62
CA LEU A 106 8.09 2.02 -4.57
C LEU A 106 9.60 2.00 -4.77
N VAL A 107 10.24 0.87 -4.49
CA VAL A 107 11.68 0.69 -4.61
C VAL A 107 12.04 -0.46 -5.53
N GLU A 108 13.20 -0.36 -6.15
CA GLU A 108 13.90 -1.49 -6.75
C GLU A 108 15.04 -1.92 -5.83
N ILE A 109 15.09 -3.21 -5.51
CA ILE A 109 16.13 -3.81 -4.68
C ILE A 109 16.98 -4.70 -5.57
N ASP A 110 18.27 -4.43 -5.63
CA ASP A 110 19.26 -5.34 -6.21
C ASP A 110 19.67 -6.37 -5.15
N LEU A 111 19.34 -7.64 -5.37
CA LEU A 111 19.65 -8.72 -4.43
C LEU A 111 21.12 -9.15 -4.44
N ALA A 112 21.90 -8.73 -5.45
CA ALA A 112 23.32 -9.05 -5.52
C ALA A 112 24.16 -8.06 -4.71
N THR A 113 23.78 -6.78 -4.70
CA THR A 113 24.47 -5.71 -3.97
C THR A 113 23.77 -5.29 -2.68
N GLU A 114 22.56 -5.80 -2.44
CA GLU A 114 21.67 -5.43 -1.31
C GLU A 114 21.35 -3.92 -1.27
N THR A 115 21.44 -3.25 -2.42
CA THR A 115 21.14 -1.81 -2.54
C THR A 115 19.69 -1.59 -2.96
N SER A 116 19.04 -0.60 -2.35
CA SER A 116 17.69 -0.17 -2.69
C SER A 116 17.73 1.18 -3.43
N THR A 117 16.88 1.34 -4.44
CA THR A 117 16.69 2.59 -5.18
C THR A 117 15.21 2.95 -5.20
N VAL A 118 14.88 4.15 -4.74
CA VAL A 118 13.50 4.67 -4.81
C VAL A 118 13.15 4.97 -6.26
N LEU A 119 12.11 4.32 -6.76
CA LEU A 119 11.58 4.54 -8.10
C LEU A 119 10.53 5.65 -8.09
N HIS A 120 9.64 5.62 -7.11
CA HIS A 120 8.53 6.56 -6.95
C HIS A 120 8.15 6.68 -5.48
N GLN A 121 7.71 7.87 -5.08
CA GLN A 121 7.20 8.13 -3.73
C GLN A 121 5.97 9.03 -3.83
N HIS A 122 4.91 8.67 -3.13
CA HIS A 122 3.67 9.45 -3.08
C HIS A 122 3.14 9.54 -1.65
N THR A 123 2.90 10.76 -1.18
CA THR A 123 2.31 10.98 0.15
C THR A 123 0.80 10.78 0.10
N LEU A 124 0.31 9.83 0.88
CA LEU A 124 -1.09 9.59 1.12
C LEU A 124 -1.53 10.37 2.36
N SER A 125 -2.68 11.04 2.26
CA SER A 125 -3.41 11.58 3.41
C SER A 125 -4.62 10.68 3.72
N PHE A 126 -4.87 10.46 5.00
CA PHE A 126 -6.04 9.69 5.45
C PHE A 126 -7.09 10.61 6.03
N ASP A 127 -8.30 10.54 5.50
CA ASP A 127 -9.48 11.13 6.12
C ASP A 127 -10.15 10.10 7.03
N SER A 128 -9.89 10.21 8.34
CA SER A 128 -10.44 9.33 9.37
C SER A 128 -11.97 9.36 9.41
N GLY A 129 -12.59 10.51 9.16
CA GLY A 129 -14.04 10.68 9.18
C GLY A 129 -14.70 9.97 7.99
N LEU A 130 -14.11 10.10 6.81
CA LEU A 130 -14.56 9.38 5.61
C LEU A 130 -14.47 7.87 5.79
N PHE A 131 -13.35 7.37 6.33
CA PHE A 131 -13.18 5.94 6.59
C PHE A 131 -14.23 5.42 7.58
N PHE A 132 -14.38 6.09 8.72
CA PHE A 132 -15.36 5.72 9.76
C PHE A 132 -16.79 5.68 9.19
N ASN A 133 -17.19 6.70 8.45
CA ASN A 133 -18.53 6.77 7.84
C ASN A 133 -18.74 5.67 6.79
N THR A 134 -17.72 5.37 6.01
CA THR A 134 -17.75 4.31 4.98
C THR A 134 -17.87 2.93 5.62
N TYR A 135 -17.11 2.66 6.68
CA TYR A 135 -17.20 1.43 7.46
C TYR A 135 -18.60 1.24 8.04
N HIS A 136 -19.13 2.25 8.74
CA HIS A 136 -20.46 2.15 9.34
C HIS A 136 -21.58 2.00 8.31
N ARG A 137 -21.46 2.65 7.15
CA ARG A 137 -22.41 2.44 6.06
C ARG A 137 -22.40 0.98 5.58
N SER A 138 -21.21 0.40 5.42
CA SER A 138 -21.05 -0.99 4.99
C SER A 138 -21.60 -1.97 6.02
N GLU A 139 -21.34 -1.74 7.31
CA GLU A 139 -21.91 -2.56 8.39
C GLU A 139 -23.44 -2.49 8.43
N ARG A 140 -24.04 -1.29 8.26
CA ARG A 140 -25.51 -1.16 8.18
C ARG A 140 -26.09 -1.99 7.03
N LEU A 141 -25.45 -1.95 5.85
CA LEU A 141 -25.89 -2.75 4.70
C LEU A 141 -25.73 -4.25 4.97
N ARG A 142 -24.66 -4.68 5.65
CA ARG A 142 -24.45 -6.07 6.03
C ARG A 142 -25.53 -6.57 6.98
N VAL A 143 -25.92 -5.77 7.98
CA VAL A 143 -27.00 -6.09 8.92
C VAL A 143 -28.33 -6.22 8.19
N LEU A 144 -28.69 -5.24 7.36
CA LEU A 144 -29.93 -5.30 6.56
C LEU A 144 -29.99 -6.52 5.65
N ALA A 145 -28.88 -6.86 4.99
CA ALA A 145 -28.82 -8.06 4.16
C ALA A 145 -29.02 -9.34 4.97
N HIS A 146 -28.55 -9.38 6.23
CA HIS A 146 -28.74 -10.53 7.11
C HIS A 146 -30.18 -10.62 7.66
N GLU A 147 -30.86 -9.50 7.88
CA GLU A 147 -32.26 -9.46 8.32
C GLU A 147 -33.25 -9.85 7.21
N HIS A 148 -32.82 -9.77 5.94
CA HIS A 148 -33.64 -10.05 4.76
C HIS A 148 -33.17 -11.29 3.96
N LEU A 149 -32.34 -12.14 4.57
CA LEU A 149 -31.95 -13.48 4.09
C LEU A 149 -32.55 -14.55 5.01
#